data_AF-A0A345NQ07-F1
#
_entry.id   AF-A0A345NQ07-F1
#
_cell.length_a   1.000
_cell.length_b   1.000
_cell.length_c   1.000
_cell.angle_alpha   90.00
_cell.angle_beta   90.00
_cell.angle_gamma   90.00
#
_symmetry.space_group_name_H-M   'P 1'
#
loop_
_entity.id
_entity.type
_entity.pdbx_description
1 polymer ?
#
loop_
_entity_poly.entity_id
_entity_poly.type
_entity_poly.pdbx_seq_one_letter_code
_entity_poly.pdbx_strand_id
1 'polypeptide(L)'
;MPAYGPVVVSLTATGDTTPASFLDVTRFPVSQGGSYHYSRANINVTRIAGTGDTGRDGNAKQIADAIRDGEGVVVIHGVDYNGNGTYDFDGAGASELDASLPAEATDPAVCGVLEVDN
;
A
#
# COMPACT_ATOMS: atom_id res chain seq x y z
N MET A 1 16.40 2.56 3.98
CA MET A 1 15.64 2.15 2.78
C MET A 1 15.39 3.39 1.95
N PRO A 2 15.42 3.34 0.60
CA PRO A 2 14.85 4.44 -0.18
C PRO A 2 13.39 4.60 0.27
N ALA A 3 12.99 5.81 0.64
CA ALA A 3 11.62 6.08 1.03
C ALA A 3 10.76 6.05 -0.24
N TYR A 4 9.79 5.13 -0.34
CA TYR A 4 8.89 5.00 -1.49
C TYR A 4 7.83 6.11 -1.60
N GLY A 5 8.07 7.26 -0.94
CA GLY A 5 7.12 8.36 -0.86
C GLY A 5 5.93 8.06 0.06
N PRO A 6 4.99 9.03 0.18
CA PRO A 6 3.75 8.84 0.92
C PRO A 6 2.77 7.92 0.16
N VAL A 7 1.84 7.31 0.90
CA VAL A 7 0.75 6.52 0.28
C VAL A 7 -0.16 7.44 -0.53
N VAL A 8 -0.35 7.11 -1.81
CA VAL A 8 -1.28 7.84 -2.70
C VAL A 8 -2.60 7.12 -2.91
N VAL A 9 -2.58 5.79 -2.87
CA VAL A 9 -3.72 4.91 -3.09
C VAL A 9 -3.61 3.73 -2.14
N SER A 10 -4.70 3.41 -1.45
CA SER A 10 -4.85 2.14 -0.72
C SER A 10 -5.59 1.15 -1.60
N LEU A 11 -4.93 0.07 -2.03
CA LEU A 11 -5.52 -0.96 -2.91
C LEU A 11 -6.46 -1.92 -2.16
N THR A 12 -7.42 -1.35 -1.43
CA THR A 12 -8.45 -2.11 -0.72
C THR A 12 -9.37 -2.85 -1.71
N ALA A 13 -9.88 -4.00 -1.27
CA ALA A 13 -10.88 -4.79 -1.98
C ALA A 13 -12.30 -4.21 -1.83
N THR A 14 -12.56 -3.46 -0.76
CA THR A 14 -13.86 -2.81 -0.48
C THR A 14 -13.70 -1.40 0.10
N GLY A 15 -14.76 -0.58 0.09
CA GLY A 15 -14.72 0.79 0.62
C GLY A 15 -14.06 1.78 -0.33
N ASP A 16 -13.39 2.83 0.17
CA ASP A 16 -12.61 3.79 -0.64
C ASP A 16 -11.15 3.33 -0.85
N THR A 17 -10.43 3.99 -1.76
CA THR A 17 -8.98 3.78 -2.02
C THR A 17 -8.09 4.91 -1.52
N THR A 18 -8.57 5.76 -0.61
CA THR A 18 -7.81 6.95 -0.19
C THR A 18 -6.59 6.57 0.66
N PRO A 19 -5.58 7.44 0.79
CA PRO A 19 -4.44 7.20 1.67
C PRO A 19 -4.82 6.93 3.13
N ALA A 20 -5.95 7.47 3.61
CA ALA A 20 -6.41 7.26 4.98
C ALA A 20 -6.74 5.78 5.30
N SER A 21 -6.96 4.97 4.27
CA SER A 21 -7.31 3.56 4.41
C SER A 21 -6.10 2.64 4.63
N PHE A 22 -4.86 3.15 4.67
CA PHE A 22 -3.66 2.31 4.57
C PHE A 22 -3.43 1.34 5.74
N LEU A 23 -3.99 1.60 6.93
CA LEU A 23 -3.93 0.71 8.10
C LEU A 23 -5.23 -0.04 8.36
N ASP A 24 -6.25 0.13 7.52
CA ASP A 24 -7.46 -0.67 7.63
C ASP A 24 -7.24 -2.03 6.95
N VAL A 25 -6.35 -2.83 7.54
CA VAL A 25 -5.82 -4.09 6.98
C VAL A 25 -6.93 -5.08 6.64
N THR A 26 -8.08 -4.99 7.29
CA THR A 26 -9.25 -5.85 7.05
C THR A 26 -9.91 -5.60 5.69
N ARG A 27 -9.69 -4.44 5.07
CA ARG A 27 -10.21 -4.11 3.74
C ARG A 27 -9.26 -4.48 2.61
N PHE A 28 -8.07 -4.98 2.89
CA PHE A 28 -7.10 -5.38 1.88
C PHE A 28 -7.30 -6.85 1.48
N PRO A 29 -6.94 -7.21 0.24
CA PRO A 29 -6.93 -8.61 -0.17
C PRO A 29 -5.88 -9.42 0.58
N VAL A 30 -6.22 -10.68 0.90
CA VAL A 30 -5.28 -11.66 1.47
C VAL A 30 -4.96 -12.69 0.39
N SER A 31 -3.67 -12.95 0.16
CA SER A 31 -3.25 -13.92 -0.84
C SER A 31 -3.65 -15.35 -0.46
N GLN A 32 -3.90 -16.19 -1.47
CA GLN A 32 -4.03 -17.63 -1.27
C GLN A 32 -2.87 -18.32 -1.96
N GLY A 33 -2.01 -18.98 -1.17
CA GLY A 33 -0.79 -19.61 -1.69
C GLY A 33 0.21 -18.62 -2.29
N GLY A 34 0.30 -17.41 -1.72
CA GLY A 34 1.22 -16.36 -2.18
C GLY A 34 0.82 -15.63 -3.45
N SER A 35 -0.39 -15.87 -3.97
CA SER A 35 -0.93 -15.18 -5.14
C SER A 35 -2.27 -14.53 -4.85
N TYR A 36 -2.52 -13.38 -5.48
CA TYR A 36 -3.81 -12.69 -5.47
C TYR A 36 -4.01 -11.94 -6.78
N HIS A 37 -5.22 -12.04 -7.35
CA HIS A 37 -5.60 -11.21 -8.50
C HIS A 37 -6.42 -10.01 -8.02
N TYR A 38 -5.87 -8.81 -8.18
CA TYR A 38 -6.55 -7.57 -7.83
C TYR A 38 -7.11 -6.90 -9.08
N SER A 39 -8.40 -6.55 -9.05
CA SER A 39 -9.04 -5.74 -10.08
C SER A 39 -10.05 -4.81 -9.44
N ARG A 40 -9.93 -3.52 -9.73
CA ARG A 40 -10.81 -2.50 -9.20
C ARG A 40 -10.93 -1.34 -10.18
N ALA A 41 -12.16 -0.89 -10.40
CA ALA A 41 -12.44 0.30 -11.20
C ALA A 41 -12.59 1.55 -10.31
N ASN A 42 -12.57 2.73 -10.94
CA ASN A 42 -12.86 4.01 -10.29
C ASN A 42 -11.87 4.39 -9.18
N ILE A 43 -10.60 4.00 -9.32
CA ILE A 43 -9.52 4.51 -8.48
C ILE A 43 -9.25 5.95 -8.90
N ASN A 44 -9.56 6.89 -8.00
CA ASN A 44 -9.37 8.31 -8.23
C ASN A 44 -8.28 8.84 -7.30
N VAL A 45 -7.29 9.50 -7.89
CA VAL A 45 -6.26 10.22 -7.14
C VAL A 45 -6.69 11.68 -7.04
N THR A 46 -6.62 12.24 -5.83
CA THR A 46 -6.92 13.66 -5.60
C THR A 46 -5.68 14.38 -5.09
N ARG A 47 -5.84 15.53 -4.44
CA ARG A 47 -4.71 16.24 -3.84
C ARG A 47 -4.21 15.47 -2.62
N ILE A 48 -2.91 15.17 -2.58
CA ILE A 48 -2.29 14.43 -1.48
C ILE A 48 -1.07 15.20 -0.97
N ALA A 49 -1.03 15.42 0.35
CA ALA A 49 0.07 16.15 0.98
C ALA A 49 1.41 15.42 0.81
N GLY A 50 2.49 16.16 0.59
CA GLY A 50 3.85 15.62 0.50
C GLY A 50 4.17 14.83 -0.76
N THR A 51 3.30 14.84 -1.78
CA THR A 51 3.53 14.16 -3.07
C THR A 51 4.00 15.09 -4.19
N GLY A 52 4.01 16.41 -3.99
CA GLY A 52 4.46 17.36 -4.99
C GLY A 52 5.98 17.53 -4.99
N ASP A 53 6.56 17.79 -6.16
CA ASP A 53 8.00 17.89 -6.45
C ASP A 53 8.79 18.86 -5.55
N THR A 54 8.10 19.76 -4.84
CA THR A 54 8.68 20.76 -3.95
C THR A 54 8.41 20.48 -2.47
N GLY A 55 7.97 19.26 -2.12
CA GLY A 55 7.53 18.89 -0.77
C GLY A 55 6.17 19.47 -0.38
N ARG A 56 5.41 20.00 -1.35
CA ARG A 56 4.03 20.48 -1.18
C ARG A 56 3.03 19.39 -1.57
N ASP A 57 1.75 19.72 -1.50
CA ASP A 57 0.69 18.85 -2.01
C ASP A 57 0.82 18.65 -3.53
N GLY A 58 0.82 17.39 -3.96
CA GLY A 58 0.68 17.02 -5.36
C GLY A 58 -0.80 16.99 -5.72
N ASN A 59 -1.17 17.59 -6.85
CA ASN A 59 -2.52 17.45 -7.39
C ASN A 59 -2.64 16.16 -8.22
N ALA A 60 -3.88 15.80 -8.59
CA ALA A 60 -4.16 14.57 -9.35
C ALA A 60 -3.35 14.43 -10.65
N LYS A 61 -3.13 15.53 -11.37
CA LYS A 61 -2.35 15.50 -12.62
C LYS A 61 -0.88 15.19 -12.34
N GLN A 62 -0.27 15.89 -11.37
CA GLN A 62 1.14 15.68 -11.02
C GLN A 62 1.40 14.24 -10.58
N ILE A 63 0.51 13.70 -9.73
CA ILE A 63 0.66 12.31 -9.27
C ILE A 63 0.49 11.33 -10.44
N ALA A 64 -0.46 11.57 -11.33
CA ALA A 64 -0.65 10.72 -12.51
C ALA A 64 0.52 10.80 -13.50
N ASP A 65 1.14 11.98 -13.67
CA ASP A 65 2.33 12.14 -14.49
C ASP A 65 3.52 11.37 -13.87
N ALA A 66 3.77 11.55 -12.57
CA ALA A 66 4.83 10.84 -11.84
C ALA A 66 4.68 9.30 -11.94
N ILE A 67 3.46 8.79 -11.84
CA ILE A 67 3.20 7.35 -12.05
C ILE A 67 3.58 6.92 -13.48
N ARG A 68 3.22 7.70 -14.51
CA ARG A 68 3.58 7.37 -15.91
C ARG A 68 5.08 7.50 -16.18
N ASP A 69 5.76 8.36 -15.44
CA ASP A 69 7.21 8.56 -15.51
C ASP A 69 7.99 7.49 -14.70
N GLY A 70 7.30 6.51 -14.11
CA GLY A 70 7.92 5.38 -13.40
C GLY A 70 8.32 5.69 -11.95
N GLU A 71 7.78 6.75 -11.35
CA GLU A 71 8.04 7.13 -9.96
C GLU A 71 7.06 6.48 -8.96
N GLY A 72 6.03 5.78 -9.47
CA GLY A 72 5.09 5.04 -8.64
C GLY A 72 5.67 3.71 -8.15
N VAL A 73 5.41 3.36 -6.89
CA VAL A 73 5.77 2.05 -6.31
C VAL A 73 4.51 1.39 -5.76
N VAL A 74 4.38 0.09 -6.00
CA VAL A 74 3.41 -0.76 -5.31
C VAL A 74 4.15 -1.52 -4.21
N VAL A 75 3.61 -1.47 -3.00
CA VAL A 75 4.13 -2.23 -1.84
C VAL A 75 3.04 -3.21 -1.41
N ILE A 76 3.40 -4.49 -1.35
CA ILE A 76 2.54 -5.55 -0.82
C ILE A 76 3.03 -5.84 0.60
N HIS A 77 2.12 -5.71 1.55
CA HIS A 77 2.33 -6.01 2.96
C HIS A 77 1.74 -7.38 3.30
N GLY A 78 2.17 -7.95 4.43
CA GLY A 78 1.68 -9.25 4.87
C GLY A 78 2.79 -10.30 4.82
N VAL A 79 3.39 -10.61 5.98
CA VAL A 79 4.39 -11.66 6.14
C VAL A 79 3.97 -12.55 7.30
N ASP A 80 3.64 -13.80 7.00
CA ASP A 80 3.41 -14.84 8.00
C ASP A 80 4.78 -15.39 8.44
N TYR A 81 5.37 -14.81 9.49
CA TYR A 81 6.72 -15.14 9.95
C TYR A 81 6.77 -16.50 10.65
N ASN A 82 5.68 -16.90 11.32
CA ASN A 82 5.62 -18.15 12.08
C ASN A 82 5.01 -19.33 11.29
N GLY A 83 4.46 -19.07 10.10
CA GLY A 83 3.93 -20.08 9.17
C GLY A 83 2.61 -20.70 9.60
N ASN A 84 1.81 -20.01 10.41
CA ASN A 84 0.56 -20.55 10.95
C ASN A 84 -0.69 -20.24 10.09
N GLY A 85 -0.52 -19.47 9.00
CA GLY A 85 -1.57 -19.13 8.05
C GLY A 85 -2.47 -17.97 8.47
N THR A 86 -2.13 -17.22 9.51
CA THR A 86 -2.80 -15.96 9.90
C THR A 86 -1.76 -14.86 10.13
N TYR A 87 -2.22 -13.61 10.24
CA TYR A 87 -1.41 -12.53 10.76
C TYR A 87 -1.75 -12.32 12.23
N ASP A 88 -0.78 -12.49 13.12
CA ASP A 88 -0.97 -12.37 14.56
C ASP A 88 0.23 -11.78 15.28
N PHE A 89 0.03 -11.53 16.57
CA PHE A 89 1.05 -10.94 17.44
C PHE A 89 2.11 -11.96 17.87
N ASP A 90 1.86 -13.26 17.72
CA ASP A 90 2.78 -14.30 18.18
C ASP A 90 3.95 -14.47 17.20
N GLY A 91 3.76 -14.14 15.91
CA GLY A 91 4.80 -14.23 14.90
C GLY A 91 5.88 -13.14 14.98
N ALA A 92 5.49 -11.87 15.08
CA ALA A 92 6.44 -10.74 15.12
C ALA A 92 6.04 -9.61 16.10
N GLY A 93 5.05 -9.83 16.95
CA GLY A 93 4.59 -8.82 17.89
C GLY A 93 3.74 -7.73 17.25
N ALA A 94 3.72 -6.56 17.89
CA ALA A 94 2.92 -5.42 17.47
C ALA A 94 3.63 -4.60 16.38
N SER A 95 2.85 -4.05 15.45
CA SER A 95 3.34 -3.19 14.38
C SER A 95 3.95 -1.89 14.91
N GLU A 96 5.02 -1.45 14.25
CA GLU A 96 5.67 -0.15 14.48
C GLU A 96 4.83 1.02 13.95
N LEU A 97 3.91 0.75 13.02
CA LEU A 97 2.99 1.75 12.45
C LEU A 97 1.76 1.96 13.35
N ASP A 98 1.22 0.86 13.89
CA ASP A 98 0.07 0.87 14.82
C ASP A 98 0.11 -0.37 15.72
N ALA A 99 0.36 -0.17 17.01
CA ALA A 99 0.51 -1.26 17.97
C ALA A 99 -0.76 -2.12 18.18
N SER A 100 -1.92 -1.69 17.66
CA SER A 100 -3.15 -2.49 17.65
C SER A 100 -3.21 -3.53 16.52
N LEU A 101 -2.26 -3.49 15.58
CA LEU A 101 -2.11 -4.43 14.49
C LEU A 101 -0.88 -5.34 14.73
N PRO A 102 -0.92 -6.61 14.29
CA PRO A 102 0.27 -7.44 14.28
C PRO A 102 1.27 -6.91 13.24
N ALA A 103 2.57 -6.96 13.55
CA ALA A 103 3.63 -6.59 12.61
C ALA A 103 3.52 -7.38 11.30
N GLU A 104 3.11 -8.65 11.38
CA GLU A 104 2.83 -9.51 10.23
C GLU A 104 1.87 -8.90 9.21
N ALA A 105 0.86 -8.13 9.64
CA ALA A 105 -0.09 -7.50 8.72
C ALA A 105 0.44 -6.21 8.07
N THR A 106 1.49 -5.60 8.63
CA THR A 106 1.98 -4.28 8.22
C THR A 106 3.39 -4.28 7.68
N ASP A 107 4.15 -5.36 7.86
CA ASP A 107 5.50 -5.46 7.33
C ASP A 107 5.46 -5.65 5.81
N PRO A 108 6.34 -4.97 5.05
CA PRO A 108 6.39 -5.10 3.61
C PRO A 108 6.97 -6.46 3.21
N ALA A 109 6.20 -7.24 2.46
CA ALA A 109 6.63 -8.51 1.89
C ALA A 109 7.41 -8.32 0.58
N VAL A 110 6.94 -7.41 -0.28
CA VAL A 110 7.59 -7.08 -1.57
C VAL A 110 7.20 -5.68 -2.02
N CYS A 111 8.08 -5.05 -2.80
CA CYS A 111 7.82 -3.77 -3.46
C CYS A 111 8.31 -3.81 -4.91
N GLY A 112 7.67 -3.04 -5.78
CA GLY A 112 8.07 -2.90 -7.19
C GLY A 112 7.62 -1.59 -7.80
N VAL A 113 8.37 -1.10 -8.78
CA VAL A 113 7.97 0.07 -9.57
C VAL A 113 6.72 -0.27 -10.37
N LEU A 114 5.78 0.66 -10.40
CA LEU A 114 4.57 0.55 -11.21
C LEU A 114 4.90 0.92 -12.65
N GLU A 115 4.73 -0.04 -13.56
CA GLU A 115 4.81 0.20 -14.99
C GLU A 115 3.41 0.47 -15.55
N VAL A 116 3.31 1.52 -16.36
CA VAL A 116 2.07 1.86 -17.07
C VAL A 116 2.24 1.44 -18.52
N ASP A 117 1.43 0.46 -18.94
CA ASP A 117 1.33 0.08 -20.35
C ASP A 117 0.71 1.25 -21.13
N ASN A 118 1.44 1.75 -22.14
CA ASN A 118 1.00 2.81 -23.06
C ASN A 118 0.49 2.24 -24.38
#